data_AF-A0A5U3EV14-F1
#
_entry.id   AF-A0A5U3EV14-F1
#
_cell.length_a   1.000
_cell.length_b   1.000
_cell.length_c   1.000
_cell.angle_alpha   90.00
_cell.angle_beta   90.00
_cell.angle_gamma   90.00
#
_symmetry.space_group_name_H-M   'P 1'
#
loop_
_entity.id
_entity.type
_entity.pdbx_description
1 polymer ?
#
loop_
_entity_poly.entity_id
_entity_poly.type
_entity_poly.pdbx_seq_one_letter_code
_entity_poly.pdbx_strand_id
1 'polypeptide(L)' 'MCFYCIARARGRIGGRRPKLTSEQWAQAGRLIGAGVPRQQVAIIYDVGTLYRKFPASKLKLA' A
#
# COMPACT_ATOMS: atom_id res chain seq x y z
N MET A 1 -27.62 -21.96 4.00
CA MET A 1 -26.87 -20.80 3.47
C MET A 1 -26.18 -20.11 4.65
N CYS A 2 -24.86 -20.23 4.79
CA CYS A 2 -24.16 -19.76 6.00
C CYS A 2 -24.08 -18.22 6.04
N PHE A 3 -24.35 -17.60 7.19
CA PHE A 3 -24.35 -16.14 7.41
C PHE A 3 -23.07 -15.45 6.90
N TYR A 4 -21.95 -16.15 6.93
CA TYR A 4 -20.65 -15.65 6.48
C TYR A 4 -20.63 -15.27 4.99
N CYS A 5 -21.34 -16.02 4.14
CA CYS A 5 -21.41 -15.74 2.70
C CYS A 5 -22.18 -14.44 2.41
N ILE A 6 -23.25 -14.18 3.17
CA ILE A 6 -24.09 -12.97 3.03
C ILE A 6 -23.32 -11.72 3.53
N ALA A 7 -22.52 -11.86 4.59
CA ALA A 7 -21.70 -10.77 5.12
C ALA A 7 -20.57 -10.34 4.18
N ARG A 8 -19.87 -11.31 3.54
CA ARG A 8 -18.85 -11.01 2.51
C ARG A 8 -19.46 -10.38 1.26
N ALA A 9 -20.63 -10.84 0.81
CA ALA A 9 -21.34 -10.25 -0.33
C ALA A 9 -21.75 -8.79 -0.08
N ARG A 10 -21.97 -8.40 1.19
CA ARG A 10 -22.23 -7.02 1.63
C ARG A 10 -20.96 -6.20 1.90
N GLY A 11 -19.79 -6.70 1.50
CA GLY A 11 -18.51 -5.98 1.60
C GLY A 11 -17.86 -5.97 2.99
N ARG A 12 -18.39 -6.69 4.00
CA ARG A 12 -17.68 -6.86 5.28
C ARG A 12 -16.59 -7.91 5.12
N ILE A 13 -15.40 -7.42 4.79
CA ILE A 13 -14.17 -8.19 4.85
C ILE A 13 -13.68 -8.09 6.30
N GLY A 14 -13.84 -9.16 7.08
CA GLY A 14 -13.24 -9.25 8.42
C GLY A 14 -11.70 -9.26 8.33
N GLY A 15 -11.03 -8.80 9.39
CA GLY A 15 -9.57 -8.75 9.47
C GLY A 15 -9.04 -7.43 10.02
N ARG A 16 -7.70 -7.30 10.08
CA ARG A 16 -7.05 -6.06 10.51
C ARG A 16 -7.25 -4.98 9.45
N ARG A 17 -7.74 -3.80 9.86
CA ARG A 17 -7.89 -2.65 8.98
C ARG A 17 -6.51 -2.27 8.41
N PRO A 18 -6.34 -2.16 7.09
CA PRO A 18 -5.09 -1.70 6.51
C PRO A 18 -4.80 -0.25 6.95
N LYS A 19 -3.54 0.02 7.32
CA LYS A 19 -3.10 1.35 7.80
C LYS A 19 -3.11 2.42 6.70
N LEU A 20 -2.94 1.99 5.44
CA LEU A 20 -2.89 2.86 4.27
C LEU A 20 -4.06 2.55 3.33
N THR A 21 -4.68 3.61 2.79
CA THR A 21 -5.65 3.52 1.69
C THR A 21 -4.95 3.28 0.36
N SER A 22 -5.69 2.78 -0.64
CA SER A 22 -5.19 2.60 -2.01
C SER A 22 -4.67 3.91 -2.63
N GLU A 23 -5.31 5.03 -2.32
CA GLU A 23 -4.91 6.36 -2.79
C GLU A 23 -3.58 6.82 -2.19
N GLN A 24 -3.37 6.57 -0.90
CA GLN A 24 -2.10 6.88 -0.24
C GLN A 24 -0.96 6.04 -0.81
N TRP A 25 -1.23 4.79 -1.20
CA TRP A 25 -0.25 3.97 -1.93
C TRP A 25 0.10 4.55 -3.31
N ALA A 26 -0.89 5.08 -4.03
CA ALA A 26 -0.65 5.72 -5.32
C ALA A 26 0.18 7.01 -5.16
N GLN A 27 -0.10 7.81 -4.13
CA GLN A 27 0.69 9.01 -3.82
C GLN A 27 2.12 8.67 -3.42
N ALA A 28 2.33 7.68 -2.55
CA ALA A 28 3.67 7.21 -2.18
C ALA A 28 4.45 6.70 -3.41
N GLY A 29 3.77 6.01 -4.34
CA GLY A 29 4.36 5.58 -5.60
C GLY A 29 4.84 6.74 -6.47
N ARG A 30 4.04 7.83 -6.58
CA ARG A 30 4.44 9.05 -7.31
C ARG A 30 5.66 9.72 -6.68
N LEU A 31 5.73 9.80 -5.36
CA LEU A 31 6.88 10.38 -4.65
C LEU A 31 8.16 9.58 -4.89
N ILE A 32 8.07 8.25 -4.85
CA ILE A 32 9.22 7.37 -5.12
C ILE A 32 9.66 7.49 -6.59
N GLY A 33 8.71 7.62 -7.53
CA GLY A 33 9.01 7.85 -8.96
C GLY A 33 9.64 9.20 -9.24
N ALA A 34 9.29 10.24 -8.47
CA ALA A 34 9.90 11.56 -8.53
C ALA A 34 11.33 11.62 -7.94
N GLY A 35 11.85 10.50 -7.41
CA GLY A 35 13.21 10.42 -6.86
C GLY A 35 13.32 10.75 -5.37
N VAL A 36 12.20 10.89 -4.64
CA VAL A 36 12.24 11.10 -3.18
C VAL A 36 12.79 9.86 -2.48
N PRO A 37 13.70 9.99 -1.50
CA PRO A 37 14.26 8.86 -0.78
C PRO A 37 13.16 8.10 -0.03
N ARG A 38 13.21 6.75 -0.14
CA ARG A 38 12.23 5.84 0.48
C ARG A 38 12.12 6.01 1.99
N GLN A 39 13.21 6.39 2.65
CA GLN A 39 13.24 6.63 4.08
C GLN A 39 12.38 7.85 4.48
N GLN A 40 12.40 8.91 3.67
CA GLN A 40 11.56 10.09 3.91
C GLN A 40 10.08 9.77 3.70
N VAL A 41 9.76 9.02 2.64
CA VAL A 41 8.38 8.54 2.40
C VAL A 41 7.91 7.60 3.53
N ALA A 42 8.80 6.75 4.05
CA ALA A 42 8.50 5.86 5.17
C ALA A 42 8.17 6.62 6.46
N ILE A 43 8.86 7.73 6.74
CA ILE A 43 8.60 8.58 7.90
C ILE A 43 7.26 9.31 7.75
N ILE A 44 6.98 9.88 6.57
CA ILE A 44 5.74 10.64 6.32
C ILE A 44 4.49 9.76 6.53
N TYR A 45 4.53 8.53 6.04
CA TYR A 45 3.41 7.60 6.12
C TYR A 45 3.50 6.61 7.30
N ASP A 46 4.57 6.69 8.09
CA ASP A 46 4.88 5.77 9.20
C ASP A 46 4.74 4.28 8.81
N VAL A 47 5.43 3.89 7.72
CA VAL A 47 5.39 2.52 7.16
C VAL A 47 6.75 1.98 6.75
N GLY A 48 7.01 0.71 7.14
CA GLY A 48 8.19 -0.03 6.72
C GLY A 48 8.02 -0.89 5.47
N THR A 49 6.80 -1.03 4.93
CA THR A 49 6.48 -2.01 3.87
C THR A 49 6.63 -1.49 2.44
N LEU A 50 7.20 -0.30 2.24
CA LEU A 50 7.37 0.33 0.92
C LEU A 50 8.17 -0.53 -0.05
N TYR A 51 9.21 -1.23 0.43
CA TYR A 51 10.07 -2.09 -0.41
C TYR A 51 9.29 -3.23 -1.09
N ARG A 52 8.21 -3.72 -0.46
CA ARG A 52 7.42 -4.85 -0.95
C ARG A 52 6.49 -4.45 -2.09
N LYS A 53 6.08 -3.19 -2.13
CA LYS A 53 5.23 -2.64 -3.19
C LYS A 53 6.04 -1.98 -4.31
N PHE A 54 7.16 -1.35 -3.96
CA PHE A 54 8.04 -0.65 -4.88
C PHE A 54 9.47 -1.20 -4.76
N PRO A 55 9.79 -2.32 -5.41
CA PRO A 55 11.12 -2.91 -5.33
C PRO A 55 12.18 -1.97 -5.92
N ALA A 56 13.30 -1.82 -5.22
CA ALA A 56 14.39 -0.92 -5.63
C ALA A 56 15.09 -1.36 -6.92
N SER A 57 15.02 -2.65 -7.25
CA SER A 57 15.68 -3.28 -8.39
C SER A 57 15.06 -2.96 -9.76
N LYS A 58 13.89 -2.29 -9.83
CA LYS A 58 13.30 -1.85 -11.11
C LYS A 58 13.78 -0.48 -11.60
N LEU A 59 14.62 0.22 -10.83
CA LEU A 59 15.22 1.50 -11.24
C LEU A 59 16.60 1.32 -11.90
N LYS A 60 16.69 0.43 -12.89
CA LYS A 60 17.75 0.44 -13.90
C LYS A 60 17.19 -0.13 -15.20
N LEU A 61 16.69 0.75 -16.07
CA LEU A 61 17.17 0.94 -17.44
C LEU A 61 16.24 1.93 -18.18
N ALA A 62 16.89 2.80 -18.96
CA ALA A 62 16.38 3.84 -19.85
C ALA A 62 15.98 5.15 -19.18
#